data_AF-W8NRD8-F1
#
_entry.id   AF-W8NRD8-F1
#
_cell.length_a   1.000
_cell.length_b   1.000
_cell.length_c   1.000
_cell.angle_alpha   90.00
_cell.angle_beta   90.00
_cell.angle_gamma   90.00
#
_symmetry.space_group_name_H-M   'P 1'
#
loop_
_entity.id
_entity.type
_entity.pdbx_description
1 polymer ?
#
loop_
_entity_poly.entity_id
_entity_poly.type
_entity_poly.pdbx_seq_one_letter_code
_entity_poly.pdbx_strand_id
1 'polypeptide(L)'
;MKSPFKSRVVILSLVAFVAILVLSIGPWWKDLMGGITPAPPNVTAIYLGPSPPEGKWQFTIGDRLLDDCSVAYVYNFTPTGVLTVYEIDAGTLKALGFETNDTECEGNLGYGYLAVNFSQEIDTLSIVVWTSKSSSTGDEVYFVELGSWKFVNGSYIGYIAPPMDKNYMLLGLEAVKEMVNETGIHYINRR
;
A
#
# COMPACT_ATOMS: atom_id res chain seq x y z
N MET A 1 -20.43 -61.39 -34.78
CA MET A 1 -19.22 -60.68 -35.28
C MET A 1 -19.43 -59.18 -35.13
N LYS A 2 -18.76 -58.52 -34.17
CA LYS A 2 -18.77 -57.04 -34.05
C LYS A 2 -17.68 -56.48 -34.96
N SER A 3 -18.05 -55.65 -35.93
CA SER A 3 -17.14 -55.11 -36.94
C SER A 3 -16.03 -54.25 -36.30
N PRO A 4 -14.74 -54.57 -36.52
CA PRO A 4 -13.62 -53.80 -35.99
C PRO A 4 -13.45 -52.41 -36.66
N PHE A 5 -14.19 -52.14 -37.74
CA PHE A 5 -14.12 -50.87 -38.46
C PHE A 5 -14.82 -49.72 -37.72
N LYS A 6 -15.92 -49.98 -37.00
CA LYS A 6 -16.64 -48.92 -36.27
C LYS A 6 -15.76 -48.28 -35.18
N SER A 7 -14.98 -49.08 -34.47
CA SER A 7 -14.11 -48.59 -33.39
C SER A 7 -12.95 -47.73 -33.90
N ARG A 8 -12.33 -48.09 -35.03
CA ARG A 8 -11.23 -47.31 -35.62
C ARG A 8 -11.67 -45.93 -36.12
N VAL A 9 -12.84 -45.85 -36.76
CA VAL A 9 -13.38 -44.57 -37.27
C VAL A 9 -13.75 -43.65 -36.11
N VAL A 10 -14.32 -44.19 -35.03
CA VAL A 10 -14.64 -43.43 -33.81
C VAL A 10 -13.37 -42.90 -33.13
N ILE A 11 -12.31 -43.72 -33.04
CA ILE A 11 -11.03 -43.29 -32.47
C ILE A 11 -10.38 -42.19 -33.32
N LEU A 12 -10.38 -42.33 -34.65
CA LEU A 12 -9.85 -41.31 -35.57
C LEU A 12 -10.63 -39.99 -35.48
N SER A 13 -11.96 -40.07 -35.39
CA SER A 13 -12.83 -38.91 -35.17
C SER A 13 -12.52 -38.21 -33.84
N LEU A 14 -12.30 -38.97 -32.77
CA LEU A 14 -11.98 -38.41 -31.46
C LEU A 14 -10.63 -37.70 -31.46
N VAL A 15 -9.61 -38.30 -32.08
CA VAL A 15 -8.27 -37.71 -32.19
C VAL A 15 -8.31 -36.43 -33.03
N ALA A 16 -9.04 -36.43 -34.15
CA ALA A 16 -9.23 -35.23 -34.96
C ALA A 16 -9.93 -34.11 -34.18
N PHE A 17 -10.96 -34.44 -33.39
CA PHE A 17 -11.67 -33.46 -32.56
C PHE A 17 -10.78 -32.86 -31.48
N VAL A 18 -10.00 -33.68 -30.78
CA VAL A 18 -9.02 -33.21 -29.77
C VAL A 18 -7.94 -32.36 -30.42
N ALA A 19 -7.44 -32.74 -31.60
CA ALA A 19 -6.46 -31.93 -32.33
C ALA A 19 -7.01 -30.57 -32.75
N ILE A 20 -8.27 -30.51 -33.22
CA ILE A 20 -8.95 -29.25 -33.56
C ILE A 20 -9.11 -28.37 -32.31
N LEU A 21 -9.49 -28.94 -31.17
CA LEU A 21 -9.60 -28.21 -29.90
C LEU A 21 -8.25 -27.65 -29.43
N VAL A 22 -7.18 -28.44 -29.50
CA VAL A 22 -5.84 -27.98 -29.09
C VAL A 22 -5.33 -26.89 -30.04
N LEU A 23 -5.58 -27.01 -31.35
CA LEU A 23 -5.16 -26.02 -32.35
C LEU A 23 -6.03 -24.75 -32.32
N SER A 24 -7.30 -24.85 -31.92
CA SER A 24 -8.19 -23.69 -31.74
C SER A 24 -7.94 -22.93 -30.43
N ILE A 25 -7.12 -23.45 -29.50
CA ILE A 25 -6.57 -22.69 -28.36
C ILE A 25 -5.25 -21.99 -28.77
N GLY A 26 -5.03 -21.75 -30.07
CA GLY A 26 -3.80 -21.22 -30.67
C GLY A 26 -3.34 -19.81 -30.22
N PRO A 27 -2.45 -19.16 -31.01
CA PRO A 27 -1.71 -17.94 -30.61
C PRO A 27 -2.58 -16.71 -30.34
N TRP A 28 -3.78 -16.63 -30.94
CA TRP A 28 -4.76 -15.55 -30.76
C TRP A 28 -5.19 -15.28 -29.32
N TRP A 29 -5.10 -16.26 -28.42
CA TRP A 29 -5.36 -16.06 -26.99
C TRP A 29 -4.30 -15.17 -26.34
N LYS A 30 -3.05 -15.22 -26.83
CA LYS A 30 -1.97 -14.33 -26.36
C LYS A 30 -2.18 -12.89 -26.86
N ASP A 31 -2.70 -12.72 -28.06
CA ASP A 31 -3.00 -11.40 -28.62
C ASP A 31 -4.21 -10.73 -27.96
N LEU A 32 -5.20 -11.51 -27.51
CA LEU A 32 -6.32 -11.02 -26.70
C LEU A 32 -5.92 -10.69 -25.24
N MET A 33 -4.99 -11.45 -24.64
CA MET A 33 -4.49 -11.17 -23.29
C MET A 33 -3.46 -10.04 -23.24
N GLY A 34 -2.79 -9.71 -24.35
CA GLY A 34 -1.76 -8.67 -24.42
C GLY A 34 -2.27 -7.23 -24.29
N GLY A 35 -3.59 -7.01 -24.28
CA GLY A 35 -4.20 -5.67 -24.24
C GLY A 35 -4.94 -5.31 -22.95
N ILE A 36 -5.05 -6.22 -21.98
CA ILE A 36 -5.84 -6.02 -20.77
C ILE A 36 -5.00 -6.35 -19.53
N THR A 37 -3.84 -5.71 -19.39
CA THR A 37 -3.25 -5.60 -18.05
C THR A 37 -4.12 -4.59 -17.28
N PRO A 38 -4.86 -5.02 -16.24
CA PRO A 38 -5.58 -4.07 -15.40
C PRO A 38 -4.59 -3.03 -14.88
N ALA A 39 -5.04 -1.78 -14.78
CA ALA A 39 -4.22 -0.72 -14.21
C ALA A 39 -3.70 -1.17 -12.83
N PRO A 40 -2.48 -0.80 -12.42
CA PRO A 40 -2.00 -1.12 -11.10
C PRO A 40 -2.96 -0.56 -10.03
N PRO A 41 -3.10 -1.23 -8.87
CA PRO A 41 -3.90 -0.69 -7.78
C PRO A 41 -3.29 0.63 -7.32
N ASN A 42 -4.15 1.60 -7.02
CA ASN A 42 -3.76 2.91 -6.51
C ASN A 42 -4.49 3.18 -5.20
N VAL A 43 -3.85 3.91 -4.29
CA VAL A 43 -4.50 4.41 -3.07
C VAL A 43 -5.59 5.40 -3.46
N THR A 44 -6.81 5.21 -2.96
CA THR A 44 -7.94 6.13 -3.19
C THR A 44 -8.25 6.98 -1.97
N ALA A 45 -8.03 6.44 -0.77
CA ALA A 45 -8.19 7.19 0.48
C ALA A 45 -7.30 6.59 1.56
N ILE A 46 -6.77 7.47 2.42
CA ILE A 46 -6.13 7.10 3.68
C ILE A 46 -6.82 7.90 4.79
N TYR A 47 -7.03 7.26 5.92
CA TYR A 47 -7.40 7.90 7.18
C TYR A 47 -6.29 7.62 8.20
N LEU A 48 -5.93 8.66 8.95
CA LEU A 48 -5.05 8.56 10.10
C LEU A 48 -5.59 9.50 11.19
N GLY A 49 -5.83 8.95 12.38
CA GLY A 49 -6.40 9.72 13.50
C GLY A 49 -6.50 8.92 14.80
N PRO A 50 -6.85 9.58 15.93
CA PRO A 50 -6.96 8.94 17.23
C PRO A 50 -8.28 8.17 17.41
N SER A 51 -9.28 8.41 16.55
CA SER A 51 -10.60 7.79 16.60
C SER A 51 -10.78 6.76 15.47
N PRO A 52 -11.66 5.77 15.64
CA PRO A 52 -11.97 4.84 14.55
C PRO A 52 -12.56 5.59 13.35
N PRO A 53 -12.14 5.28 12.11
CA PRO A 53 -12.70 5.92 10.94
C PRO A 53 -14.15 5.47 10.69
N GLU A 54 -14.99 6.41 10.28
CA GLU A 54 -16.35 6.11 9.83
C GLU A 54 -16.36 5.51 8.41
N GLY A 55 -17.37 4.69 8.10
CA GLY A 55 -17.57 4.12 6.77
C GLY A 55 -16.91 2.75 6.56
N LYS A 56 -16.84 2.33 5.29
CA LYS A 56 -16.27 1.04 4.90
C LYS A 56 -14.84 1.23 4.39
N TRP A 57 -13.91 0.51 5.02
CA TRP A 57 -12.50 0.51 4.69
C TRP A 57 -12.04 -0.90 4.34
N GLN A 58 -11.21 -1.02 3.31
CA GLN A 58 -10.65 -2.31 2.89
C GLN A 58 -9.64 -2.83 3.92
N PHE A 59 -8.82 -1.93 4.46
CA PHE A 59 -7.84 -2.25 5.49
C PHE A 59 -7.97 -1.27 6.65
N THR A 60 -7.88 -1.79 7.87
CA THR A 60 -7.93 -0.97 9.09
C THR A 60 -6.98 -1.53 10.13
N ILE A 61 -6.19 -0.65 10.73
CA ILE A 61 -5.33 -0.90 11.87
C ILE A 61 -5.83 -0.02 13.01
N GLY A 62 -5.92 -0.59 14.21
CA GLY A 62 -6.03 0.16 15.47
C GLY A 62 -4.92 -0.31 16.40
N ASP A 63 -3.89 0.50 16.59
CA ASP A 63 -2.69 0.12 17.34
C ASP A 63 -1.93 1.34 17.86
N ARG A 64 -0.81 1.14 18.56
CA ARG A 64 0.14 2.20 18.90
C ARG A 64 0.94 2.59 17.66
N LEU A 65 0.40 3.51 16.87
CA LEU A 65 0.98 3.90 15.58
C LEU A 65 0.97 5.40 15.33
N LEU A 66 0.33 6.20 16.19
CA LEU A 66 0.14 7.62 15.98
C LEU A 66 1.06 8.40 16.91
N ASP A 67 1.96 9.19 16.35
CA ASP A 67 2.80 10.10 17.14
C ASP A 67 1.97 11.33 17.57
N ASP A 68 2.03 11.65 18.87
CA ASP A 68 1.32 12.80 19.44
C ASP A 68 1.86 14.16 18.97
N CYS A 69 2.98 14.19 18.24
CA CYS A 69 3.52 15.37 17.57
C CYS A 69 3.17 15.49 16.08
N SER A 70 2.69 14.42 15.44
CA SER A 70 2.42 14.44 14.02
C SER A 70 1.10 15.13 13.66
N VAL A 71 1.20 16.17 12.84
CA VAL A 71 0.08 17.03 12.43
C VAL A 71 -0.42 16.72 11.02
N ALA A 72 0.43 16.13 10.18
CA ALA A 72 0.12 15.74 8.82
C ALA A 72 0.81 14.43 8.47
N TYR A 73 0.54 13.91 7.28
CA TYR A 73 1.27 12.79 6.71
C TYR A 73 1.33 12.91 5.19
N VAL A 74 2.35 12.27 4.62
CA VAL A 74 2.43 11.92 3.21
C VAL A 74 2.57 10.41 3.08
N TYR A 75 2.40 9.87 1.89
CA TYR A 75 2.52 8.43 1.68
C TYR A 75 3.18 8.09 0.37
N ASN A 76 3.64 6.86 0.25
CA ASN A 76 4.10 6.28 -1.00
C ASN A 76 3.59 4.85 -1.09
N PHE A 77 3.00 4.48 -2.23
CA PHE A 77 2.54 3.12 -2.47
C PHE A 77 3.32 2.48 -3.61
N THR A 78 3.91 1.32 -3.33
CA THR A 78 4.57 0.50 -4.35
C THR A 78 3.58 -0.55 -4.88
N PRO A 79 3.50 -0.79 -6.20
CA PRO A 79 2.63 -1.82 -6.78
C PRO A 79 2.85 -3.24 -6.25
N THR A 80 3.96 -3.49 -5.58
CA THR A 80 4.27 -4.73 -4.85
C THR A 80 3.51 -4.89 -3.53
N GLY A 81 2.61 -3.96 -3.19
CA GLY A 81 1.76 -4.06 -2.01
C GLY A 81 2.39 -3.48 -0.75
N VAL A 82 3.31 -2.50 -0.87
CA VAL A 82 3.86 -1.79 0.31
C VAL A 82 3.37 -0.35 0.29
N LEU A 83 2.62 0.02 1.31
CA LEU A 83 2.23 1.41 1.60
C LEU A 83 3.13 1.94 2.72
N THR A 84 3.90 2.97 2.41
CA THR A 84 4.69 3.69 3.41
C THR A 84 3.98 4.97 3.76
N VAL A 85 3.69 5.19 5.04
CA VAL A 85 3.09 6.41 5.57
C VAL A 85 4.15 7.15 6.39
N TYR A 86 4.36 8.42 6.07
CA TYR A 86 5.29 9.30 6.74
C TYR A 86 4.50 10.35 7.50
N GLU A 87 4.37 10.18 8.80
CA GLU A 87 3.81 11.15 9.72
C GLU A 87 4.78 12.34 9.86
N ILE A 88 4.25 13.56 9.76
CA ILE A 88 4.99 14.82 9.71
C ILE A 88 4.64 15.65 10.94
N ASP A 89 5.66 16.01 11.72
CA ASP A 89 5.58 16.90 12.87
C ASP A 89 5.45 18.37 12.46
N ALA A 90 5.09 19.24 13.42
CA ALA A 90 4.88 20.66 13.13
C ALA A 90 6.13 21.36 12.58
N GLY A 91 7.33 21.01 13.08
CA GLY A 91 8.58 21.61 12.63
C GLY A 91 8.95 21.24 11.19
N THR A 92 8.77 19.97 10.82
CA THR A 92 8.95 19.48 9.45
C THR A 92 7.91 20.09 8.51
N LEU A 93 6.64 20.16 8.94
CA LEU A 93 5.58 20.79 8.16
C LEU A 93 5.89 22.26 7.85
N LYS A 94 6.42 22.99 8.85
CA LYS A 94 6.88 24.37 8.70
C LYS A 94 8.09 24.50 7.78
N ALA A 95 9.06 23.58 7.87
CA ALA A 95 10.23 23.54 6.98
C ALA A 95 9.83 23.28 5.51
N LEU A 96 8.74 22.53 5.30
CA LEU A 96 8.13 22.32 3.98
C LEU A 96 7.37 23.55 3.45
N GLY A 97 7.22 24.60 4.25
CA GLY A 97 6.58 25.86 3.86
C GLY A 97 5.06 25.90 4.09
N PHE A 98 4.51 24.98 4.88
CA PHE A 98 3.09 24.96 5.23
C PHE A 98 2.83 25.65 6.57
N GLU A 99 1.64 26.24 6.70
CA GLU A 99 1.17 26.79 7.97
C GLU A 99 0.77 25.66 8.92
N THR A 100 1.15 25.80 10.18
CA THR A 100 0.76 24.88 11.24
C THR A 100 0.45 25.65 12.51
N ASN A 101 -0.50 25.13 13.27
CA ASN A 101 -0.66 25.53 14.66
C ASN A 101 0.29 24.65 15.46
N ASP A 102 1.37 25.26 15.99
CA ASP A 102 2.29 24.57 16.88
C ASP A 102 1.48 23.91 18.00
N THR A 103 1.61 22.59 18.10
CA THR A 103 1.01 21.80 19.16
C THR A 103 2.13 21.39 20.09
N GLU A 104 2.07 21.85 21.34
CA GLU A 104 2.94 21.31 22.39
C GLU A 104 2.61 19.82 22.55
N CYS A 105 3.60 18.96 22.37
CA CYS A 105 3.50 17.51 22.42
C CYS A 105 4.78 16.94 23.02
N GLU A 106 4.70 15.74 23.60
CA GLU A 106 5.83 15.14 24.31
C GLU A 106 6.64 14.17 23.43
N GLY A 107 6.21 13.92 22.19
CA GLY A 107 6.83 12.96 21.27
C GLY A 107 6.54 11.51 21.66
N ASN A 108 5.37 11.29 22.25
CA ASN A 108 4.93 9.99 22.75
C ASN A 108 4.12 9.26 21.68
N LEU A 109 4.33 7.94 21.61
CA LEU A 109 3.54 7.07 20.75
C LEU A 109 2.16 6.82 21.37
N GLY A 110 1.13 7.33 20.72
CA GLY A 110 -0.28 7.16 21.07
C GLY A 110 -0.93 5.98 20.37
N TYR A 111 -2.08 5.56 20.91
CA TYR A 111 -2.98 4.66 20.22
C TYR A 111 -3.75 5.44 19.14
N GLY A 112 -3.82 4.89 17.94
CA GLY A 112 -4.49 5.52 16.81
C GLY A 112 -4.98 4.50 15.79
N TYR A 113 -5.62 5.02 14.76
CA TYR A 113 -6.23 4.25 13.69
C TYR A 113 -5.69 4.69 12.35
N LEU A 114 -5.33 3.70 11.53
CA LEU A 114 -4.96 3.89 10.13
C LEU A 114 -5.90 3.05 9.28
N ALA A 115 -6.54 3.65 8.29
CA ALA A 115 -7.37 2.91 7.33
C ALA A 115 -7.08 3.33 5.90
N VAL A 116 -7.21 2.38 4.98
CA VAL A 116 -6.82 2.57 3.57
C VAL A 116 -7.83 1.91 2.66
N ASN A 117 -8.13 2.61 1.55
CA ASN A 117 -8.85 2.09 0.40
C ASN A 117 -7.98 2.20 -0.85
N PHE A 118 -8.17 1.25 -1.75
CA PHE A 118 -7.52 1.16 -3.05
C PHE A 118 -8.56 1.12 -4.17
N SER A 119 -8.11 1.41 -5.39
CA SER A 119 -8.94 1.36 -6.60
C SER A 119 -9.35 -0.07 -6.96
N GLN A 120 -8.62 -1.07 -6.49
CA GLN A 120 -8.82 -2.50 -6.74
C GLN A 120 -8.48 -3.28 -5.45
N GLU A 121 -8.97 -4.51 -5.35
CA GLU A 121 -8.62 -5.39 -4.23
C GLU A 121 -7.12 -5.76 -4.27
N ILE A 122 -6.50 -5.80 -3.09
CA ILE A 122 -5.09 -6.17 -2.93
C ILE A 122 -5.01 -7.41 -2.05
N ASP A 123 -4.38 -8.46 -2.55
CA ASP A 123 -4.23 -9.74 -1.83
C ASP A 123 -3.23 -9.65 -0.68
N THR A 124 -2.18 -8.84 -0.81
CA THR A 124 -1.17 -8.68 0.24
C THR A 124 -0.77 -7.22 0.37
N LEU A 125 -0.88 -6.69 1.59
CA LEU A 125 -0.53 -5.31 1.90
C LEU A 125 0.39 -5.28 3.12
N SER A 126 1.48 -4.55 3.02
CA SER A 126 2.36 -4.19 4.13
C SER A 126 2.29 -2.68 4.30
N ILE A 127 1.78 -2.22 5.44
CA ILE A 127 1.78 -0.81 5.80
C ILE A 127 3.00 -0.57 6.69
N VAL A 128 3.84 0.41 6.36
CA VAL A 128 5.02 0.80 7.15
C VAL A 128 4.83 2.25 7.56
N VAL A 129 4.93 2.54 8.85
CA VAL A 129 4.71 3.90 9.37
C VAL A 129 6.02 4.46 9.90
N TRP A 130 6.31 5.69 9.49
CA TRP A 130 7.47 6.46 9.90
C TRP A 130 7.01 7.79 10.49
N THR A 131 7.64 8.24 11.58
CA THR A 131 7.39 9.58 12.17
C THR A 131 8.59 10.48 11.97
N SER A 132 8.38 11.70 11.50
CA SER A 132 9.44 12.70 11.39
C SER A 132 9.81 13.23 12.78
N LYS A 133 11.10 13.46 12.99
CA LYS A 133 11.60 14.34 14.04
C LYS A 133 12.34 15.48 13.36
N SER A 134 11.89 16.70 13.64
CA SER A 134 12.47 17.94 13.13
C SER A 134 14.01 17.92 13.14
N SER A 135 14.60 18.33 12.02
CA SER A 135 16.05 18.27 11.80
C SER A 135 16.84 19.34 12.55
N SER A 136 18.04 18.96 12.99
CA SER A 136 19.02 19.84 13.62
C SER A 136 19.70 20.82 12.65
N THR A 137 19.63 20.59 11.34
CA THR A 137 20.39 21.34 10.31
C THR A 137 19.52 22.03 9.25
N GLY A 138 18.21 21.72 9.18
CA GLY A 138 17.23 22.42 8.33
C GLY A 138 17.07 21.89 6.90
N ASP A 139 18.05 21.15 6.36
CA ASP A 139 18.04 20.64 4.98
C ASP A 139 17.64 19.15 4.86
N GLU A 140 17.59 18.45 5.98
CA GLU A 140 17.23 17.04 6.08
C GLU A 140 16.01 16.87 6.97
N VAL A 141 15.36 15.71 6.91
CA VAL A 141 14.28 15.31 7.81
C VAL A 141 14.64 13.93 8.32
N TYR A 142 14.71 13.80 9.64
CA TYR A 142 14.96 12.51 10.29
C TYR A 142 13.62 11.81 10.50
N PHE A 143 13.51 10.57 10.05
CA PHE A 143 12.34 9.73 10.26
C PHE A 143 12.70 8.51 11.10
N VAL A 144 11.79 8.12 11.98
CA VAL A 144 11.89 6.91 12.80
C VAL A 144 10.76 5.95 12.42
N GLU A 145 11.10 4.69 12.16
CA GLU A 145 10.11 3.65 11.90
C GLU A 145 9.37 3.30 13.20
N LEU A 146 8.05 3.31 13.14
CA LEU A 146 7.18 2.85 14.23
C LEU A 146 6.93 1.34 14.13
N GLY A 147 6.89 0.84 12.90
CA GLY A 147 6.87 -0.56 12.56
C GLY A 147 6.08 -0.84 11.28
N SER A 148 5.78 -2.12 11.07
CA SER A 148 5.03 -2.57 9.91
C SER A 148 3.88 -3.49 10.27
N TRP A 149 2.73 -3.27 9.63
CA TRP A 149 1.51 -4.05 9.77
C TRP A 149 1.22 -4.79 8.47
N LYS A 150 1.02 -6.10 8.57
CA LYS A 150 0.82 -6.98 7.41
C LYS A 150 -0.60 -7.48 7.32
N PHE A 151 -1.09 -7.50 6.08
CA PHE A 151 -2.41 -7.99 5.71
C PHE A 151 -2.29 -8.99 4.58
N VAL A 152 -3.13 -10.02 4.65
CA VAL A 152 -3.32 -11.00 3.58
C VAL A 152 -4.83 -11.19 3.37
N ASN A 153 -5.29 -11.03 2.14
CA ASN A 153 -6.69 -11.10 1.72
C ASN A 153 -7.59 -10.23 2.60
N GLY A 154 -7.22 -8.96 2.80
CA GLY A 154 -7.96 -8.00 3.65
C GLY A 154 -7.84 -8.24 5.16
N SER A 155 -7.29 -9.38 5.60
CA SER A 155 -7.20 -9.75 7.01
C SER A 155 -5.86 -9.36 7.61
N TYR A 156 -5.87 -8.72 8.78
CA TYR A 156 -4.66 -8.40 9.52
C TYR A 156 -3.98 -9.66 10.05
N ILE A 157 -2.69 -9.83 9.74
CA ILE A 157 -1.91 -11.03 10.07
C ILE A 157 -0.91 -10.76 11.20
N GLY A 158 -0.42 -9.52 11.34
CA GLY A 158 0.42 -9.16 12.48
C GLY A 158 1.27 -7.91 12.30
N TYR A 159 1.84 -7.49 13.43
CA TYR A 159 2.76 -6.37 13.59
C TYR A 159 4.20 -6.90 13.60
N ILE A 160 5.08 -6.16 12.94
CA ILE A 160 6.51 -6.37 12.95
C ILE A 160 7.15 -5.12 13.51
N ALA A 161 7.81 -5.28 14.66
CA ALA A 161 8.60 -4.23 15.27
C ALA A 161 9.80 -3.87 14.36
N PRO A 162 10.17 -2.58 14.31
CA PRO A 162 11.30 -2.16 13.50
C PRO A 162 12.61 -2.75 14.06
N PRO A 163 13.57 -3.08 13.18
CA PRO A 163 14.88 -3.56 13.60
C PRO A 163 15.65 -2.49 14.39
N MET A 164 16.24 -2.86 15.53
CA MET A 164 16.94 -1.92 16.44
C MET A 164 18.06 -1.11 15.78
N ASP A 165 18.66 -1.61 14.70
CA ASP A 165 19.80 -1.01 14.00
C ASP A 165 19.40 -0.25 12.71
N LYS A 166 18.15 -0.32 12.27
CA LYS A 166 17.69 0.27 11.00
C LYS A 166 16.32 0.95 11.09
N ASN A 167 15.91 1.34 12.28
CA ASN A 167 14.63 2.02 12.52
C ASN A 167 14.67 3.53 12.20
N TYR A 168 15.65 4.00 11.42
CA TYR A 168 15.75 5.42 11.09
C TYR A 168 16.15 5.64 9.64
N MET A 169 15.69 6.75 9.07
CA MET A 169 16.14 7.24 7.77
C MET A 169 16.32 8.75 7.80
N LEU A 170 17.26 9.24 7.01
CA LEU A 170 17.44 10.66 6.73
C LEU A 170 17.02 10.90 5.28
N LEU A 171 16.03 11.75 5.08
CA LEU A 171 15.63 12.19 3.75
C LEU A 171 15.98 13.68 3.60
N GLY A 172 16.50 14.06 2.44
CA GLY A 172 16.63 15.48 2.12
C GLY A 172 15.25 16.14 2.05
N LEU A 173 15.15 17.40 2.47
CA LEU A 173 13.88 18.14 2.46
C LEU A 173 13.24 18.17 1.06
N GLU A 174 14.05 18.23 0.00
CA GLU A 174 13.57 18.17 -1.39
C GLU A 174 12.92 16.84 -1.77
N ALA A 175 13.42 15.70 -1.26
CA ALA A 175 12.77 14.41 -1.47
C ALA A 175 11.40 14.35 -0.78
N VAL A 176 11.28 14.97 0.39
CA VAL A 176 9.99 15.09 1.09
C VAL A 176 9.02 15.99 0.32
N LYS A 177 9.51 17.10 -0.26
CA LYS A 177 8.70 17.96 -1.14
C LYS A 177 8.25 17.23 -2.40
N GLU A 178 9.08 16.38 -2.98
CA GLU A 178 8.69 15.54 -4.13
C GLU A 178 7.53 14.61 -3.77
N MET A 179 7.62 13.92 -2.62
CA MET A 179 6.50 13.10 -2.11
C MET A 179 5.23 13.93 -1.88
N VAL A 180 5.35 15.13 -1.31
CA VAL A 180 4.21 16.06 -1.14
C VAL A 180 3.60 16.43 -2.49
N ASN A 181 4.40 16.68 -3.53
CA ASN A 181 3.91 17.02 -4.85
C ASN A 181 3.21 15.84 -5.53
N GLU A 182 3.66 14.61 -5.29
CA GLU A 182 3.08 13.40 -5.88
C GLU A 182 1.76 12.99 -5.21
N THR A 183 1.71 12.98 -3.88
CA THR A 183 0.55 12.45 -3.14
C THR A 183 -0.32 13.51 -2.49
N GLY A 184 0.13 14.76 -2.46
CA GLY A 184 -0.42 15.80 -1.60
C GLY A 184 -0.02 15.60 -0.13
N ILE A 185 -0.21 16.66 0.66
CA ILE A 185 -0.07 16.61 2.12
C ILE A 185 -1.44 16.45 2.78
N HIS A 186 -1.54 15.52 3.72
CA HIS A 186 -2.80 15.13 4.35
C HIS A 186 -2.75 15.45 5.84
N TYR A 187 -3.64 16.29 6.34
CA TYR A 187 -3.66 16.63 7.76
C TYR A 187 -4.27 15.50 8.58
N ILE A 188 -3.66 15.18 9.73
CA ILE A 188 -4.15 14.17 10.65
C ILE A 188 -5.40 14.69 11.33
N ASN A 189 -6.49 13.91 11.30
CA ASN A 189 -7.72 14.32 11.96
C ASN A 189 -7.60 14.08 13.48
N ARG A 190 -7.26 15.12 14.24
CA ARG A 190 -7.14 15.06 15.71
C ARG A 190 -8.41 15.46 16.47
N ARG A 191 -9.55 15.62 15.80
CA ARG A 191 -10.83 16.05 16.41
C ARG A 191 -11.82 14.91 16.56
#